data_AF-A0A924N4S2-F1
#
_entry.id   AF-A0A924N4S2-F1
#
_cell.length_a   1.000
_cell.length_b   1.000
_cell.length_c   1.000
_cell.angle_alpha   90.00
_cell.angle_beta   90.00
_cell.angle_gamma   90.00
#
_symmetry.space_group_name_H-M   'P 1'
#
loop_
_entity.id
_entity.type
_entity.pdbx_description
1 polymer ?
#
loop_
_entity_poly.entity_id
_entity_poly.type
_entity_poly.pdbx_seq_one_letter_code
_entity_poly.pdbx_strand_id
1 'polypeptide(L)'
;MRNDAGEPHRVGGTDSYCLDPTHPGAASWLTELLRGFRDWGIDYVKLDFLRTLLAPDPADTADSFTERRHYHAARTRLEAYRAGLRVIRAAVGDEATIVACSAPAAAGVGLVDCHRVGPDIDKRWTGRLAGVRDAARAVATNWFWQGRTWVNDPDYLLICESEPLTRFWATVVALSGGSMILSADLSTLEPWAETMLAFVMPPVGIAARPLDLFEHAPEPRRWLLPLQRGKQSWTMLGLLNWGERPVTERIAAADIDVAGPVHIWDVWRQRHQISETLITVPIEAQSAALLRITPVTCEPTLVGTDIHWAQGWYEFESVSFDALTGALSLLPAVTMPRSGRAWIWVPDAWMLADGSVTCEHKLVVVNLGASDVAVIHFMRSPHSQLSEEPAC
;
A
#
# COMPACT_ATOMS: atom_id res chain seq x y z
N MET A 1 -31.76 18.89 -2.04
CA MET A 1 -31.26 20.23 -2.43
C MET A 1 -32.23 20.80 -3.46
N ARG A 2 -32.52 22.11 -3.40
CA ARG A 2 -33.33 22.81 -4.41
C ARG A 2 -32.46 23.85 -5.14
N ASN A 3 -32.76 24.11 -6.40
CA ASN A 3 -32.16 25.19 -7.19
C ASN A 3 -32.76 26.55 -6.79
N ASP A 4 -32.30 27.64 -7.43
CA ASP A 4 -32.74 29.01 -7.11
C ASP A 4 -34.21 29.27 -7.46
N ALA A 5 -34.78 28.47 -8.36
CA ALA A 5 -36.21 28.45 -8.67
C ALA A 5 -37.05 27.63 -7.67
N GLY A 6 -36.41 27.04 -6.65
CA GLY A 6 -37.07 26.19 -5.65
C GLY A 6 -37.37 24.77 -6.15
N GLU A 7 -36.85 24.35 -7.29
CA GLU A 7 -37.07 23.03 -7.87
C GLU A 7 -36.02 22.03 -7.36
N PRO A 8 -36.32 20.73 -7.26
CA PRO A 8 -35.33 19.73 -6.87
C PRO A 8 -34.10 19.75 -7.79
N HIS A 9 -32.90 19.85 -7.20
CA HIS A 9 -31.65 19.89 -7.95
C HIS A 9 -31.30 18.50 -8.49
N ARG A 10 -31.31 18.37 -9.82
CA ARG A 10 -30.96 17.15 -10.56
C ARG A 10 -29.45 17.04 -10.71
N VAL A 11 -28.93 15.81 -10.63
CA VAL A 11 -27.49 15.54 -10.69
C VAL A 11 -27.19 14.53 -11.81
N GLY A 12 -26.14 14.79 -12.59
CA GLY A 12 -25.54 13.81 -13.48
C GLY A 12 -26.35 13.43 -14.73
N GLY A 13 -27.25 14.30 -15.21
CA GLY A 13 -28.00 14.07 -16.45
C GLY A 13 -29.02 12.92 -16.40
N THR A 14 -29.32 12.40 -15.22
CA THR A 14 -30.30 11.32 -14.97
C THR A 14 -31.45 11.81 -14.09
N ASP A 15 -32.43 10.93 -13.78
CA ASP A 15 -33.48 11.16 -12.78
C ASP A 15 -32.97 11.02 -11.33
N SER A 16 -31.75 11.50 -11.06
CA SER A 16 -31.12 11.47 -9.73
C SER A 16 -31.17 12.84 -9.07
N TYR A 17 -31.45 12.88 -7.77
CA TYR A 17 -31.55 14.11 -6.98
C TYR A 17 -30.59 14.08 -5.79
N CYS A 18 -29.94 15.22 -5.52
CA CYS A 18 -29.14 15.36 -4.30
C CYS A 18 -30.07 15.59 -3.11
N LEU A 19 -30.07 14.67 -2.14
CA LEU A 19 -30.80 14.85 -0.88
C LEU A 19 -30.14 15.93 -0.03
N ASP A 20 -30.97 16.76 0.62
CA ASP A 20 -30.48 17.68 1.64
C ASP A 20 -30.61 17.01 3.01
N PRO A 21 -29.52 16.53 3.62
CA PRO A 21 -29.57 15.82 4.89
C PRO A 21 -29.98 16.71 6.07
N THR A 22 -30.10 18.03 5.88
CA THR A 22 -30.59 18.94 6.91
C THR A 22 -32.11 18.96 7.01
N HIS A 23 -32.83 18.45 6.00
CA HIS A 23 -34.28 18.28 6.07
C HIS A 23 -34.64 17.03 6.90
N PRO A 24 -35.46 17.13 7.97
CA PRO A 24 -35.76 15.99 8.85
C PRO A 24 -36.31 14.76 8.12
N GLY A 25 -37.19 14.97 7.14
CA GLY A 25 -37.71 13.87 6.31
C GLY A 25 -36.65 13.17 5.45
N ALA A 26 -35.64 13.91 4.96
CA ALA A 26 -34.55 13.32 4.20
C ALA A 26 -33.59 12.55 5.12
N ALA A 27 -33.34 13.07 6.33
CA ALA A 27 -32.56 12.38 7.35
C ALA A 27 -33.23 11.08 7.83
N SER A 28 -34.56 11.09 8.06
CA SER A 28 -35.32 9.89 8.44
C SER A 28 -35.25 8.83 7.35
N TRP A 29 -35.52 9.22 6.10
CA TRP A 29 -35.46 8.32 4.95
C TRP A 29 -34.07 7.69 4.79
N LEU A 30 -33.00 8.50 4.90
CA LEU A 30 -31.62 8.02 4.80
C LEU A 30 -31.28 7.05 5.95
N THR A 31 -31.78 7.34 7.16
CA THR A 31 -31.60 6.47 8.33
C THR A 31 -32.29 5.12 8.14
N GLU A 32 -33.54 5.12 7.68
CA GLU A 32 -34.33 3.91 7.45
C GLU A 32 -33.69 3.03 6.37
N LEU A 33 -33.25 3.65 5.26
CA LEU A 33 -32.57 2.94 4.17
C LEU A 33 -31.30 2.22 4.66
N LEU A 34 -30.42 2.95 5.35
CA LEU A 34 -29.13 2.41 5.78
C LEU A 34 -29.26 1.42 6.94
N ARG A 35 -30.27 1.57 7.81
CA ARG A 35 -30.62 0.54 8.79
C ARG A 35 -31.08 -0.73 8.11
N GLY A 36 -31.87 -0.63 7.04
CA GLY A 36 -32.25 -1.79 6.23
C GLY A 36 -31.03 -2.56 5.71
N PHE A 37 -30.02 -1.86 5.19
CA PHE A 37 -28.76 -2.49 4.75
C PHE A 37 -28.01 -3.17 5.89
N ARG A 38 -27.89 -2.50 7.03
CA ARG A 38 -27.27 -3.08 8.23
C ARG A 38 -28.04 -4.30 8.74
N ASP A 39 -29.36 -4.24 8.74
CA ASP A 39 -30.22 -5.35 9.19
C ASP A 39 -30.14 -6.55 8.21
N TRP A 40 -29.71 -6.34 6.97
CA TRP A 40 -29.31 -7.40 6.02
C TRP A 40 -27.89 -7.94 6.24
N GLY A 41 -27.15 -7.40 7.21
CA GLY A 41 -25.78 -7.79 7.55
C GLY A 41 -24.70 -7.11 6.71
N ILE A 42 -25.01 -6.02 6.01
CA ILE A 42 -24.01 -5.24 5.26
C ILE A 42 -23.17 -4.43 6.25
N ASP A 43 -21.87 -4.69 6.28
CA ASP A 43 -20.87 -4.07 7.15
C ASP A 43 -19.83 -3.24 6.36
N TYR A 44 -19.97 -3.14 5.04
CA TYR A 44 -19.10 -2.34 4.17
C TYR A 44 -19.93 -1.46 3.23
N VAL A 45 -19.82 -0.14 3.37
CA VAL A 45 -20.64 0.84 2.65
C VAL A 45 -19.75 1.83 1.90
N LYS A 46 -19.69 1.70 0.57
CA LYS A 46 -19.05 2.68 -0.32
C LYS A 46 -20.05 3.78 -0.70
N LEU A 47 -19.72 5.03 -0.36
CA LEU A 47 -20.53 6.22 -0.62
C LEU A 47 -19.90 7.03 -1.75
N ASP A 48 -20.48 6.98 -2.94
CA ASP A 48 -19.95 7.67 -4.11
C ASP A 48 -20.62 9.05 -4.35
N PHE A 49 -19.98 9.85 -5.19
CA PHE A 49 -20.40 11.20 -5.56
C PHE A 49 -20.63 12.13 -4.36
N LEU A 50 -19.92 11.91 -3.26
CA LEU A 50 -20.08 12.68 -2.01
C LEU A 50 -19.80 14.18 -2.20
N ARG A 51 -18.95 14.56 -3.16
CA ARG A 51 -18.73 15.94 -3.56
C ARG A 51 -19.99 16.64 -4.03
N THR A 52 -21.03 15.95 -4.48
CA THR A 52 -22.24 16.57 -5.08
C THR A 52 -22.90 17.60 -4.16
N LEU A 53 -22.91 17.37 -2.85
CA LEU A 53 -23.48 18.33 -1.89
C LEU A 53 -22.60 19.58 -1.70
N LEU A 54 -21.32 19.48 -2.05
CA LEU A 54 -20.29 20.52 -1.90
C LEU A 54 -19.90 21.16 -3.24
N ALA A 55 -20.14 20.47 -4.35
CA ALA A 55 -19.75 20.87 -5.68
C ALA A 55 -20.61 22.04 -6.14
N PRO A 56 -20.01 23.02 -6.82
CA PRO A 56 -20.76 23.90 -7.69
C PRO A 56 -21.38 23.06 -8.83
N ASP A 57 -22.59 23.42 -9.25
CA ASP A 57 -23.16 23.02 -10.55
C ASP A 57 -22.13 23.35 -11.66
N PRO A 58 -21.98 22.56 -12.74
CA PRO A 58 -21.19 22.98 -13.89
C PRO A 58 -21.54 24.37 -14.46
N ALA A 59 -22.75 24.88 -14.21
CA ALA A 59 -23.19 26.24 -14.52
C ALA A 59 -22.81 27.29 -13.44
N ASP A 60 -22.28 26.87 -12.30
CA ASP A 60 -21.92 27.75 -11.20
C ASP A 60 -20.58 28.45 -11.47
N THR A 61 -20.61 29.79 -11.41
CA THR A 61 -19.40 30.62 -11.42
C THR A 61 -18.71 30.58 -10.04
N ALA A 62 -17.48 31.10 -9.96
CA ALA A 62 -16.69 31.13 -8.72
C ALA A 62 -17.38 31.82 -7.53
N ASP A 63 -18.41 32.64 -7.76
CA ASP A 63 -19.19 33.33 -6.71
C ASP A 63 -20.25 32.42 -6.02
N SER A 64 -20.58 31.26 -6.60
CA SER A 64 -21.61 30.32 -6.14
C SER A 64 -21.32 29.58 -4.83
N PHE A 65 -20.06 29.59 -4.36
CA PHE A 65 -19.69 28.99 -3.06
C PHE A 65 -20.32 29.73 -1.87
N THR A 66 -20.84 30.94 -2.09
CA THR A 66 -21.56 31.76 -1.10
C THR A 66 -23.07 31.58 -1.13
N GLU A 67 -23.63 30.88 -2.14
CA GLU A 67 -25.07 30.82 -2.37
C GLU A 67 -25.75 29.64 -1.67
N ARG A 68 -26.82 29.97 -0.92
CA ARG A 68 -27.50 29.14 0.08
C ARG A 68 -28.52 28.19 -0.57
N ARG A 69 -28.14 26.92 -0.77
CA ARG A 69 -28.98 25.89 -1.41
C ARG A 69 -29.54 24.80 -0.45
N HIS A 70 -29.67 25.09 0.85
CA HIS A 70 -30.12 24.14 1.88
C HIS A 70 -31.38 24.59 2.66
N TYR A 71 -32.15 23.61 3.16
CA TYR A 71 -33.37 23.75 3.95
C TYR A 71 -33.14 24.56 5.24
N HIS A 72 -31.98 24.39 5.89
CA HIS A 72 -31.53 25.28 6.95
C HIS A 72 -30.61 26.38 6.41
N ALA A 73 -31.20 27.54 6.10
CA ALA A 73 -30.50 28.72 5.57
C ALA A 73 -29.35 29.26 6.44
N ALA A 74 -29.21 28.77 7.69
CA ALA A 74 -28.16 29.12 8.63
C ALA A 74 -26.92 28.21 8.59
N ARG A 75 -26.95 27.09 7.85
CA ARG A 75 -25.81 26.15 7.72
C ARG A 75 -25.08 26.32 6.40
N THR A 76 -23.76 26.25 6.45
CA THR A 76 -22.87 26.13 5.29
C THR A 76 -23.03 24.76 4.60
N ARG A 77 -22.60 24.66 3.34
CA ARG A 77 -22.61 23.38 2.59
C ARG A 77 -21.78 22.30 3.30
N LEU A 78 -20.67 22.69 3.93
CA LEU A 78 -19.82 21.80 4.71
C LEU A 78 -20.51 21.28 5.98
N GLU A 79 -21.25 22.14 6.70
CA GLU A 79 -22.03 21.71 7.85
C GLU A 79 -23.17 20.76 7.46
N ALA A 80 -23.84 21.03 6.34
CA ALA A 80 -24.85 20.12 5.78
C ALA A 80 -24.23 18.77 5.42
N TYR A 81 -23.07 18.77 4.74
CA TYR A 81 -22.33 17.55 4.39
C TYR A 81 -21.95 16.72 5.61
N ARG A 82 -21.34 17.36 6.62
CA ARG A 82 -20.97 16.66 7.85
C ARG A 82 -22.19 16.20 8.65
N ALA A 83 -23.32 16.92 8.59
CA ALA A 83 -24.58 16.44 9.18
C ALA A 83 -25.09 15.17 8.47
N GLY A 84 -25.01 15.11 7.14
CA GLY A 84 -25.34 13.91 6.37
C GLY A 84 -24.46 12.73 6.74
N LEU A 85 -23.14 12.90 6.77
CA LEU A 85 -22.22 11.83 7.18
C LEU A 85 -22.47 11.32 8.61
N ARG A 86 -22.87 12.20 9.55
CA ARG A 86 -23.27 11.77 10.90
C ARG A 86 -24.53 10.93 10.91
N VAL A 87 -25.54 11.30 10.12
CA VAL A 87 -26.76 10.49 9.95
C VAL A 87 -26.40 9.13 9.38
N ILE A 88 -25.56 9.09 8.35
CA ILE A 88 -25.10 7.84 7.73
C ILE A 88 -24.36 6.97 8.74
N ARG A 89 -23.34 7.51 9.42
CA ARG A 89 -22.58 6.80 10.47
C ARG A 89 -23.50 6.22 11.55
N ALA A 90 -24.41 7.02 12.09
CA ALA A 90 -25.34 6.55 13.12
C ALA A 90 -26.32 5.47 12.62
N ALA A 91 -26.64 5.46 11.33
CA ALA A 91 -27.54 4.48 10.74
C ALA A 91 -26.85 3.13 10.46
N VAL A 92 -25.65 3.16 9.87
CA VAL A 92 -24.88 1.95 9.54
C VAL A 92 -24.21 1.31 10.76
N GLY A 93 -23.91 2.10 11.79
CA GLY A 93 -23.28 1.64 13.03
C GLY A 93 -21.77 1.86 13.07
N ASP A 94 -21.19 1.71 14.26
CA ASP A 94 -19.77 1.98 14.51
C ASP A 94 -18.86 0.87 13.96
N GLU A 95 -19.35 -0.36 13.84
CA GLU A 95 -18.59 -1.52 13.33
C GLU A 95 -18.53 -1.58 11.79
N ALA A 96 -19.44 -0.88 11.10
CA ALA A 96 -19.47 -0.89 9.64
C ALA A 96 -18.37 0.01 9.06
N THR A 97 -17.68 -0.47 8.03
CA THR A 97 -16.69 0.31 7.27
C THR A 97 -17.39 1.24 6.29
N ILE A 98 -17.14 2.54 6.41
CA ILE A 98 -17.58 3.58 5.46
C ILE A 98 -16.43 4.00 4.58
N VAL A 99 -16.61 3.86 3.26
CA VAL A 99 -15.65 4.33 2.26
C VAL A 99 -16.19 5.56 1.56
N ALA A 100 -15.53 6.70 1.78
CA ALA A 100 -15.86 7.97 1.15
C ALA A 100 -15.26 8.06 -0.25
N CYS A 101 -16.12 8.11 -1.27
CA CYS A 101 -15.73 8.12 -2.66
C CYS A 101 -16.18 9.41 -3.34
N SER A 102 -15.28 9.98 -4.14
CA SER A 102 -15.48 11.29 -4.76
C SER A 102 -15.80 12.38 -3.73
N ALA A 103 -15.17 12.33 -2.55
CA ALA A 103 -15.44 13.19 -1.40
C ALA A 103 -14.35 14.28 -1.24
N PRO A 104 -14.69 15.47 -0.73
CA PRO A 104 -13.68 16.45 -0.34
C PRO A 104 -12.94 16.00 0.92
N ALA A 105 -11.64 15.71 0.76
CA ALA A 105 -10.79 15.05 1.76
C ALA A 105 -11.07 15.47 3.22
N ALA A 106 -10.79 16.73 3.56
CA ALA A 106 -10.90 17.21 4.95
C ALA A 106 -12.33 17.18 5.52
N ALA A 107 -13.37 17.10 4.68
CA ALA A 107 -14.76 17.15 5.12
C ALA A 107 -15.21 15.84 5.81
N GLY A 108 -14.59 14.71 5.46
CA GLY A 108 -14.91 13.38 5.99
C GLY A 108 -14.21 13.01 7.29
N VAL A 109 -13.20 13.77 7.73
CA VAL A 109 -12.39 13.43 8.92
C VAL A 109 -13.27 13.14 10.15
N GLY A 110 -13.01 11.99 10.78
CA GLY A 110 -13.69 11.50 11.97
C GLY A 110 -15.09 10.93 11.75
N LEU A 111 -15.53 10.76 10.49
CA LEU A 111 -16.86 10.23 10.15
C LEU A 111 -16.80 9.01 9.20
N VAL A 112 -15.66 8.79 8.54
CA VAL A 112 -15.46 7.74 7.53
C VAL A 112 -14.18 6.96 7.86
N ASP A 113 -14.14 5.69 7.47
CA ASP A 113 -13.01 4.80 7.78
C ASP A 113 -12.00 4.76 6.65
N CYS A 114 -12.48 4.77 5.41
CA CYS A 114 -11.66 4.86 4.21
C CYS A 114 -12.01 6.08 3.37
N HIS A 115 -11.04 6.62 2.63
CA HIS A 115 -11.26 7.74 1.72
C HIS A 115 -10.53 7.54 0.40
N ARG A 116 -11.27 7.57 -0.70
CA ARG A 116 -10.74 7.46 -2.06
C ARG A 116 -9.88 8.68 -2.37
N VAL A 117 -8.58 8.47 -2.59
CA VAL A 117 -7.61 9.58 -2.72
C VAL A 117 -7.36 10.01 -4.16
N GLY A 118 -7.74 9.19 -5.14
CA GLY A 118 -7.49 9.43 -6.57
C GLY A 118 -8.75 9.50 -7.44
N PRO A 119 -8.57 9.50 -8.77
CA PRO A 119 -9.66 9.28 -9.71
C PRO A 119 -10.10 7.81 -9.74
N ASP A 120 -11.17 7.52 -10.48
CA ASP A 120 -11.44 6.14 -10.92
C ASP A 120 -10.27 5.68 -11.80
N ILE A 121 -9.61 4.59 -11.43
CA ILE A 121 -8.44 4.12 -12.15
C ILE A 121 -8.83 3.40 -13.46
N ASP A 122 -8.05 3.65 -14.51
CA ASP A 122 -8.09 2.91 -15.77
C ASP A 122 -6.83 2.04 -15.90
N LYS A 123 -6.97 0.85 -16.50
CA LYS A 123 -5.87 -0.10 -16.72
C LYS A 123 -4.74 0.42 -17.63
N ARG A 124 -4.99 1.52 -18.36
CA ARG A 124 -4.03 2.23 -19.21
C ARG A 124 -3.09 3.13 -18.40
N TRP A 125 -1.87 3.34 -18.90
CA TRP A 125 -0.96 4.35 -18.35
C TRP A 125 -1.63 5.74 -18.34
N THR A 126 -2.23 6.10 -19.47
CA THR A 126 -3.07 7.29 -19.66
C THR A 126 -4.46 6.85 -20.13
N GLY A 127 -5.45 6.94 -19.23
CA GLY A 127 -6.84 6.57 -19.53
C GLY A 127 -7.60 7.67 -20.27
N ARG A 128 -8.90 7.43 -20.52
CA ARG A 128 -9.81 8.41 -21.16
C ARG A 128 -10.06 9.63 -20.27
N LEU A 129 -10.19 9.42 -18.96
CA LEU A 129 -10.36 10.47 -17.96
C LEU A 129 -9.14 10.56 -17.03
N ALA A 130 -8.69 9.41 -16.54
CA ALA A 130 -7.48 9.24 -15.74
C ALA A 130 -6.92 7.84 -16.00
N GLY A 131 -5.59 7.67 -15.88
CA GLY A 131 -4.93 6.37 -15.95
C GLY A 131 -4.19 5.99 -14.67
N VAL A 132 -3.43 4.90 -14.73
CA VAL A 132 -2.51 4.47 -13.65
C VAL A 132 -1.60 5.62 -13.21
N ARG A 133 -1.12 6.43 -14.15
CA ARG A 133 -0.27 7.59 -13.86
C ARG A 133 -0.95 8.59 -12.91
N ASP A 134 -2.21 8.94 -13.19
CA ASP A 134 -2.94 9.93 -12.40
C ASP A 134 -3.35 9.38 -11.03
N ALA A 135 -3.75 8.11 -10.96
CA ALA A 135 -4.03 7.42 -9.71
C ALA A 135 -2.79 7.36 -8.81
N ALA A 136 -1.63 6.99 -9.36
CA ALA A 136 -0.38 6.92 -8.59
C ALA A 136 0.09 8.29 -8.07
N ARG A 137 -0.07 9.36 -8.86
CA ARG A 137 0.18 10.75 -8.41
C ARG A 137 -0.73 11.13 -7.24
N ALA A 138 -1.99 10.69 -7.26
CA ALA A 138 -2.93 10.98 -6.20
C ALA A 138 -2.59 10.23 -4.91
N VAL A 139 -2.18 8.95 -5.01
CA VAL A 139 -1.63 8.19 -3.87
C VAL A 139 -0.40 8.88 -3.30
N ALA A 140 0.53 9.29 -4.16
CA ALA A 140 1.74 10.03 -3.80
C ALA A 140 1.45 11.31 -3.04
N THR A 141 0.52 12.13 -3.51
CA THR A 141 0.25 13.45 -2.92
C THR A 141 -0.63 13.38 -1.67
N ASN A 142 -1.27 12.24 -1.41
CA ASN A 142 -2.14 12.02 -0.24
C ASN A 142 -1.56 11.03 0.77
N TRP A 143 -0.30 10.59 0.61
CA TRP A 143 0.35 9.58 1.47
C TRP A 143 0.24 9.89 2.97
N PHE A 144 0.29 11.17 3.33
CA PHE A 144 0.34 11.62 4.72
C PHE A 144 -0.99 11.39 5.47
N TRP A 145 -2.12 11.22 4.77
CA TRP A 145 -3.42 10.94 5.40
C TRP A 145 -3.55 9.50 5.93
N GLN A 146 -2.85 8.54 5.29
CA GLN A 146 -2.94 7.11 5.63
C GLN A 146 -2.68 6.86 7.11
N GLY A 147 -3.64 6.21 7.78
CA GLY A 147 -3.54 5.80 9.18
C GLY A 147 -3.53 6.94 10.20
N ARG A 148 -3.68 8.20 9.74
CA ARG A 148 -3.75 9.40 10.61
C ARG A 148 -5.15 9.99 10.68
N THR A 149 -5.89 9.94 9.58
CA THR A 149 -7.28 10.41 9.51
C THR A 149 -8.27 9.36 9.03
N TRP A 150 -7.83 8.48 8.14
CA TRP A 150 -8.58 7.37 7.54
C TRP A 150 -7.58 6.40 6.90
N VAL A 151 -8.09 5.29 6.38
CA VAL A 151 -7.39 4.43 5.43
C VAL A 151 -7.52 5.03 4.02
N ASN A 152 -6.40 5.33 3.39
CA ASN A 152 -6.38 5.80 2.01
C ASN A 152 -6.88 4.67 1.10
N ASP A 153 -7.82 5.00 0.22
CA ASP A 153 -8.31 4.10 -0.83
C ASP A 153 -7.71 4.55 -2.18
N PRO A 154 -6.73 3.79 -2.73
CA PRO A 154 -6.12 4.08 -4.02
C PRO A 154 -7.03 3.74 -5.20
N ASP A 155 -8.28 3.35 -4.95
CA ASP A 155 -9.17 2.60 -5.85
C ASP A 155 -8.67 1.15 -6.01
N TYR A 156 -9.04 0.47 -7.09
CA TYR A 156 -8.82 -0.97 -7.19
C TYR A 156 -7.38 -1.38 -7.50
N LEU A 157 -6.96 -2.52 -6.95
CA LEU A 157 -5.83 -3.28 -7.47
C LEU A 157 -6.27 -3.96 -8.78
N LEU A 158 -5.63 -3.58 -9.88
CA LEU A 158 -5.99 -3.98 -11.25
C LEU A 158 -4.89 -4.78 -11.93
N ILE A 159 -5.30 -5.62 -12.89
CA ILE A 159 -4.42 -6.09 -13.95
C ILE A 159 -4.42 -5.05 -15.07
N CYS A 160 -3.27 -4.42 -15.27
CA CYS A 160 -3.07 -3.38 -16.27
C CYS A 160 -2.82 -3.99 -17.67
N GLU A 161 -2.68 -3.16 -18.69
CA GLU A 161 -2.48 -3.62 -20.07
C GLU A 161 -1.16 -4.36 -20.33
N SER A 162 -0.23 -4.33 -19.38
CA SER A 162 1.02 -5.06 -19.44
C SER A 162 1.48 -5.49 -18.05
N GLU A 163 2.31 -6.55 -18.00
CA GLU A 163 2.93 -6.98 -16.74
C GLU A 163 3.79 -5.86 -16.10
N PRO A 164 4.66 -5.13 -16.82
CA PRO A 164 5.44 -4.04 -16.22
C PRO A 164 4.56 -2.94 -15.59
N LEU A 165 3.46 -2.58 -16.24
CA LEU A 165 2.52 -1.59 -15.72
C LEU A 165 1.71 -2.12 -14.53
N THR A 166 1.33 -3.40 -14.55
CA THR A 166 0.69 -4.06 -13.41
C THR A 166 1.63 -4.07 -12.21
N ARG A 167 2.92 -4.36 -12.43
CA ARG A 167 3.97 -4.29 -11.41
C ARG A 167 4.15 -2.88 -10.85
N PHE A 168 4.09 -1.85 -11.70
CA PHE A 168 4.10 -0.46 -11.26
C PHE A 168 2.93 -0.19 -10.31
N TRP A 169 1.71 -0.50 -10.74
CA TRP A 169 0.51 -0.20 -9.96
C TRP A 169 0.46 -1.01 -8.65
N ALA A 170 0.75 -2.31 -8.71
CA ALA A 170 0.80 -3.17 -7.53
C ALA A 170 1.83 -2.69 -6.51
N THR A 171 2.99 -2.18 -6.97
CA THR A 171 4.01 -1.58 -6.09
C THR A 171 3.50 -0.30 -5.44
N VAL A 172 2.83 0.58 -6.19
CA VAL A 172 2.23 1.82 -5.63
C VAL A 172 1.16 1.50 -4.59
N VAL A 173 0.25 0.57 -4.88
CA VAL A 173 -0.81 0.15 -3.95
C VAL A 173 -0.22 -0.48 -2.68
N ALA A 174 0.79 -1.36 -2.82
CA ALA A 174 1.51 -1.93 -1.69
C ALA A 174 2.12 -0.84 -0.78
N LEU A 175 2.85 0.10 -1.37
CA LEU A 175 3.51 1.19 -0.66
C LEU A 175 2.54 2.24 -0.10
N SER A 176 1.31 2.31 -0.61
CA SER A 176 0.28 3.20 -0.06
C SER A 176 -0.09 2.84 1.38
N GLY A 177 0.07 1.56 1.76
CA GLY A 177 -0.36 1.01 3.04
C GLY A 177 -1.87 1.03 3.29
N GLY A 178 -2.65 1.53 2.33
CA GLY A 178 -4.09 1.77 2.43
C GLY A 178 -4.93 0.53 2.15
N SER A 179 -6.19 0.74 1.76
CA SER A 179 -7.08 -0.36 1.38
C SER A 179 -6.62 -1.03 0.09
N MET A 180 -6.86 -2.33 -0.01
CA MET A 180 -6.65 -3.11 -1.21
C MET A 180 -7.95 -3.81 -1.58
N ILE A 181 -8.50 -3.45 -2.74
CA ILE A 181 -9.72 -4.07 -3.28
C ILE A 181 -9.38 -4.60 -4.65
N LEU A 182 -9.52 -5.90 -4.85
CA LEU A 182 -9.26 -6.54 -6.14
C LEU A 182 -10.43 -6.31 -7.09
N SER A 183 -10.14 -5.81 -8.30
CA SER A 183 -11.10 -5.74 -9.39
C SER A 183 -10.56 -6.50 -10.60
N ALA A 184 -10.77 -7.81 -10.59
CA ALA A 184 -10.47 -8.69 -11.71
C ALA A 184 -11.49 -9.84 -11.75
N ASP A 185 -11.73 -10.38 -12.94
CA ASP A 185 -12.42 -11.66 -13.07
C ASP A 185 -11.45 -12.78 -12.64
N LEU A 186 -11.65 -13.27 -11.41
CA LEU A 186 -10.80 -14.30 -10.81
C LEU A 186 -10.83 -15.63 -11.58
N SER A 187 -11.89 -15.87 -12.36
CA SER A 187 -12.01 -17.11 -13.16
C SER A 187 -11.12 -17.11 -14.40
N THR A 188 -10.60 -15.95 -14.79
CA THR A 188 -9.79 -15.77 -16.00
C THR A 188 -8.41 -15.19 -15.72
N LEU A 189 -7.95 -15.18 -14.46
CA LEU A 189 -6.64 -14.65 -14.11
C LEU A 189 -5.52 -15.52 -14.71
N GLU A 190 -4.56 -14.85 -15.35
CA GLU A 190 -3.32 -15.51 -15.77
C GLU A 190 -2.46 -15.84 -14.53
N PRO A 191 -1.69 -16.95 -14.52
CA PRO A 191 -0.93 -17.36 -13.33
C PRO A 191 0.06 -16.31 -12.79
N TRP A 192 0.67 -15.51 -13.68
CA TRP A 192 1.57 -14.43 -13.27
C TRP A 192 0.81 -13.30 -12.55
N ALA A 193 -0.41 -13.01 -12.99
CA ALA A 193 -1.28 -12.00 -12.42
C ALA A 193 -1.77 -12.43 -11.03
N GLU A 194 -2.24 -13.67 -10.90
CA GLU A 194 -2.61 -14.26 -9.60
C GLU A 194 -1.44 -14.21 -8.62
N THR A 195 -0.24 -14.63 -9.05
CA THR A 195 0.97 -14.60 -8.22
C THR A 195 1.30 -13.19 -7.75
N MET A 196 1.23 -12.20 -8.65
CA MET A 196 1.54 -10.80 -8.35
C MET A 196 0.51 -10.19 -7.38
N LEU A 197 -0.78 -10.44 -7.59
CA LEU A 197 -1.86 -9.96 -6.73
C LEU A 197 -1.78 -10.57 -5.34
N ALA A 198 -1.59 -11.89 -5.25
CA ALA A 198 -1.42 -12.59 -3.98
C ALA A 198 -0.16 -12.14 -3.23
N PHE A 199 0.88 -11.73 -3.94
CA PHE A 199 2.13 -11.27 -3.33
C PHE A 199 2.03 -9.91 -2.64
N VAL A 200 1.19 -9.01 -3.14
CA VAL A 200 1.02 -7.66 -2.56
C VAL A 200 -0.01 -7.59 -1.43
N MET A 201 -0.81 -8.64 -1.26
CA MET A 201 -1.84 -8.74 -0.22
C MET A 201 -1.37 -9.62 0.95
N PRO A 202 -1.73 -9.30 2.21
CA PRO A 202 -2.58 -8.18 2.65
C PRO A 202 -1.85 -6.82 2.76
N PRO A 203 -2.56 -5.69 2.87
CA PRO A 203 -1.94 -4.38 3.04
C PRO A 203 -1.26 -4.24 4.40
N VAL A 204 0.00 -3.77 4.43
CA VAL A 204 0.81 -3.54 5.64
C VAL A 204 0.18 -2.55 6.64
N GLY A 205 -0.73 -1.68 6.19
CA GLY A 205 -1.36 -0.65 7.02
C GLY A 205 -0.52 0.62 7.19
N ILE A 206 0.76 0.59 6.78
CA ILE A 206 1.72 1.70 6.95
C ILE A 206 2.09 2.24 5.57
N ALA A 207 1.85 3.54 5.34
CA ALA A 207 2.29 4.21 4.11
C ALA A 207 3.81 4.39 4.09
N ALA A 208 4.43 4.03 2.97
CA ALA A 208 5.78 4.44 2.64
C ALA A 208 5.82 5.95 2.37
N ARG A 209 6.93 6.61 2.74
CA ARG A 209 7.15 8.03 2.49
C ARG A 209 7.73 8.24 1.09
N PRO A 210 7.09 9.00 0.19
CA PRO A 210 7.72 9.44 -1.05
C PRO A 210 8.82 10.47 -0.71
N LEU A 211 10.08 10.15 -1.01
CA LEU A 211 11.24 10.95 -0.60
C LEU A 211 11.41 12.22 -1.44
N ASP A 212 11.10 12.13 -2.72
CA ASP A 212 11.36 13.12 -3.75
C ASP A 212 10.06 13.76 -4.28
N LEU A 213 8.98 13.71 -3.48
CA LEU A 213 7.65 14.21 -3.86
C LEU A 213 7.67 15.66 -4.33
N PHE A 214 8.48 16.51 -3.69
CA PHE A 214 8.57 17.94 -4.02
C PHE A 214 9.65 18.26 -5.05
N GLU A 215 10.53 17.32 -5.37
CA GLU A 215 11.59 17.48 -6.37
C GLU A 215 11.11 17.07 -7.77
N HIS A 216 10.19 16.09 -7.83
CA HIS A 216 9.63 15.56 -9.06
C HIS A 216 8.10 15.71 -9.13
N ALA A 217 7.55 16.68 -8.41
CA ALA A 217 6.11 16.81 -8.17
C ALA A 217 5.27 16.78 -9.48
N PRO A 218 4.19 15.97 -9.56
CA PRO A 218 3.67 15.03 -8.55
C PRO A 218 4.10 13.55 -8.76
N GLU A 219 5.26 13.29 -9.37
CA GLU A 219 5.76 11.95 -9.76
C GLU A 219 7.02 11.53 -8.97
N PRO A 220 6.91 11.27 -7.65
CA PRO A 220 8.04 10.79 -6.88
C PRO A 220 8.52 9.46 -7.43
N ARG A 221 9.84 9.30 -7.52
CA ARG A 221 10.47 8.06 -8.00
C ARG A 221 10.84 7.15 -6.84
N ARG A 222 11.01 7.70 -5.64
CA ARG A 222 11.60 6.98 -4.50
C ARG A 222 10.64 6.96 -3.32
N TRP A 223 10.35 5.77 -2.81
CA TRP A 223 9.47 5.56 -1.68
C TRP A 223 10.15 4.72 -0.61
N LEU A 224 10.14 5.19 0.63
CA LEU A 224 10.87 4.58 1.73
C LEU A 224 9.92 4.12 2.83
N LEU A 225 10.06 2.86 3.25
CA LEU A 225 9.33 2.30 4.39
C LEU A 225 10.28 1.50 5.28
N PRO A 226 10.75 2.09 6.40
CA PRO A 226 11.45 1.35 7.44
C PRO A 226 10.52 0.36 8.14
N LEU A 227 10.98 -0.86 8.34
CA LEU A 227 10.25 -1.94 9.01
C LEU A 227 11.14 -2.61 10.07
N GLN A 228 10.51 -3.12 11.12
CA GLN A 228 11.18 -3.88 12.16
C GLN A 228 10.28 -5.01 12.69
N ARG A 229 10.82 -6.22 12.74
CA ARG A 229 10.19 -7.37 13.40
C ARG A 229 11.21 -8.10 14.27
N GLY A 230 10.86 -8.30 15.54
CA GLY A 230 11.81 -8.80 16.54
C GLY A 230 13.10 -7.97 16.58
N LYS A 231 14.23 -8.64 16.39
CA LYS A 231 15.57 -8.01 16.36
C LYS A 231 15.99 -7.54 14.96
N GLN A 232 15.20 -7.83 13.92
CA GLN A 232 15.57 -7.50 12.56
C GLN A 232 14.90 -6.21 12.10
N SER A 233 15.71 -5.28 11.58
CA SER A 233 15.25 -4.06 10.92
C SER A 233 15.73 -4.04 9.49
N TRP A 234 14.87 -3.58 8.58
CA TRP A 234 15.18 -3.41 7.17
C TRP A 234 14.36 -2.26 6.59
N THR A 235 14.75 -1.81 5.42
CA THR A 235 14.05 -0.77 4.70
C THR A 235 13.53 -1.30 3.38
N MET A 236 12.24 -1.09 3.14
CA MET A 236 11.67 -1.28 1.81
C MET A 236 11.88 0.00 1.00
N LEU A 237 12.53 -0.12 -0.16
CA LEU A 237 12.73 0.97 -1.11
C LEU A 237 11.97 0.66 -2.40
N GLY A 238 10.89 1.40 -2.64
CA GLY A 238 10.16 1.41 -3.89
C GLY A 238 10.78 2.39 -4.89
N LEU A 239 11.04 1.92 -6.10
CA LEU A 239 11.55 2.74 -7.20
C LEU A 239 10.59 2.69 -8.38
N LEU A 240 10.10 3.85 -8.81
CA LEU A 240 9.10 3.98 -9.86
C LEU A 240 9.70 4.62 -11.11
N ASN A 241 9.60 3.93 -12.25
CA ASN A 241 9.92 4.51 -13.55
C ASN A 241 8.64 5.00 -14.24
N TRP A 242 8.42 6.32 -14.19
CA TRP A 242 7.29 7.00 -14.82
C TRP A 242 7.48 7.20 -16.34
N GLY A 243 8.65 6.87 -16.89
CA GLY A 243 9.01 7.11 -18.28
C GLY A 243 8.68 5.93 -19.20
N GLU A 244 8.57 6.23 -20.50
CA GLU A 244 8.34 5.26 -21.58
C GLU A 244 9.62 4.52 -22.03
N ARG A 245 10.74 4.74 -21.34
CA ARG A 245 12.02 4.09 -21.64
C ARG A 245 12.58 3.45 -20.38
N PRO A 246 13.29 2.31 -20.49
CA PRO A 246 14.01 1.76 -19.36
C PRO A 246 15.01 2.76 -18.78
N VAL A 247 15.16 2.75 -17.47
CA VAL A 247 16.11 3.59 -16.73
C VAL A 247 17.00 2.72 -15.85
N THR A 248 18.12 3.29 -15.40
CA THR A 248 18.93 2.70 -14.33
C THR A 248 19.02 3.72 -13.22
N GLU A 249 18.28 3.47 -12.15
CA GLU A 249 18.29 4.32 -10.96
C GLU A 249 19.57 4.09 -10.18
N ARG A 250 20.13 5.19 -9.68
CA ARG A 250 21.33 5.22 -8.85
C ARG A 250 20.99 5.97 -7.57
N ILE A 251 21.01 5.27 -6.44
CA ILE A 251 20.65 5.82 -5.13
C ILE A 251 21.87 5.76 -4.23
N ALA A 252 22.28 6.89 -3.66
CA ALA A 252 23.31 6.88 -2.63
C ALA A 252 22.72 6.29 -1.35
N ALA A 253 23.47 5.44 -0.64
CA ALA A 253 23.01 4.85 0.63
C ALA A 253 22.63 5.93 1.67
N ALA A 254 23.32 7.08 1.63
CA ALA A 254 23.02 8.24 2.46
C ALA A 254 21.63 8.87 2.18
N ASP A 255 21.09 8.76 0.96
CA ASP A 255 19.78 9.33 0.59
C ASP A 255 18.59 8.58 1.23
N ILE A 256 18.85 7.38 1.78
CA ILE A 256 17.84 6.47 2.33
C ILE A 256 18.10 6.15 3.81
N ASP A 257 18.89 6.98 4.49
CA ASP A 257 19.25 6.87 5.91
C ASP A 257 19.88 5.51 6.29
N VAL A 258 20.65 4.94 5.36
CA VAL A 258 21.35 3.67 5.55
C VAL A 258 22.86 3.92 5.68
N ALA A 259 23.48 3.36 6.72
CA ALA A 259 24.91 3.46 6.98
C ALA A 259 25.60 2.09 6.84
N GLY A 260 26.80 2.10 6.25
CA GLY A 260 27.62 0.91 6.07
C GLY A 260 27.14 -0.05 4.97
N PRO A 261 27.80 -1.21 4.85
CA PRO A 261 27.44 -2.23 3.86
C PRO A 261 26.03 -2.78 4.10
N VAL A 262 25.26 -2.93 3.02
CA VAL A 262 23.90 -3.48 3.04
C VAL A 262 23.68 -4.55 1.98
N HIS A 263 22.88 -5.54 2.35
CA HIS A 263 22.23 -6.46 1.44
C HIS A 263 21.05 -5.76 0.75
N ILE A 264 20.96 -5.94 -0.55
CA ILE A 264 19.86 -5.43 -1.39
C ILE A 264 19.24 -6.63 -2.08
N TRP A 265 17.97 -6.88 -1.78
CA TRP A 265 17.17 -7.90 -2.43
C TRP A 265 16.12 -7.25 -3.33
N ASP A 266 16.27 -7.43 -4.65
CA ASP A 266 15.25 -7.05 -5.63
C ASP A 266 14.11 -8.07 -5.56
N VAL A 267 12.99 -7.63 -5.01
CA VAL A 267 11.85 -8.46 -4.69
C VAL A 267 11.17 -9.02 -5.94
N TRP A 268 11.05 -8.19 -6.98
CA TRP A 268 10.40 -8.60 -8.23
C TRP A 268 11.29 -9.50 -9.07
N ARG A 269 12.60 -9.28 -9.07
CA ARG A 269 13.56 -10.08 -9.86
C ARG A 269 14.20 -11.23 -9.11
N GLN A 270 13.99 -11.31 -7.79
CA GLN A 270 14.64 -12.26 -6.88
C GLN A 270 16.17 -12.26 -7.04
N ARG A 271 16.77 -11.07 -6.99
CA ARG A 271 18.22 -10.89 -7.12
C ARG A 271 18.80 -10.25 -5.88
N HIS A 272 19.92 -10.81 -5.42
CA HIS A 272 20.71 -10.28 -4.32
C HIS A 272 21.92 -9.52 -4.83
N GLN A 273 22.28 -8.45 -4.13
CA GLN A 273 23.57 -7.78 -4.25
C GLN A 273 23.98 -7.17 -2.90
N ILE A 274 25.24 -6.82 -2.76
CA ILE A 274 25.77 -6.06 -1.61
C ILE A 274 26.30 -4.73 -2.12
N SER A 275 26.01 -3.64 -1.42
CA SER A 275 26.59 -2.33 -1.69
C SER A 275 26.79 -1.57 -0.38
N GLU A 276 27.76 -0.66 -0.37
CA GLU A 276 28.03 0.22 0.77
C GLU A 276 27.66 1.67 0.47
N THR A 277 27.87 2.13 -0.77
CA THR A 277 27.76 3.55 -1.10
C THR A 277 26.71 3.84 -2.16
N LEU A 278 26.59 2.98 -3.18
CA LEU A 278 25.74 3.24 -4.34
C LEU A 278 24.92 2.02 -4.74
N ILE A 279 23.61 2.18 -4.72
CA ILE A 279 22.64 1.17 -5.15
C ILE A 279 22.28 1.45 -6.61
N THR A 280 22.51 0.47 -7.49
CA THR A 280 22.19 0.57 -8.92
C THR A 280 21.11 -0.44 -9.28
N VAL A 281 19.99 0.02 -9.85
CA VAL A 281 18.85 -0.84 -10.21
C VAL A 281 18.31 -0.49 -11.58
N PRO A 282 18.31 -1.42 -12.55
CA PRO A 282 17.62 -1.23 -13.82
C PRO A 282 16.11 -1.33 -13.63
N ILE A 283 15.31 -0.48 -14.25
CA ILE A 283 13.85 -0.51 -14.19
C ILE A 283 13.31 -0.38 -15.61
N GLU A 284 12.39 -1.27 -15.98
CA GLU A 284 11.73 -1.23 -17.29
C GLU A 284 10.87 0.04 -17.43
N ALA A 285 10.52 0.40 -18.67
CA ALA A 285 9.58 1.49 -18.93
C ALA A 285 8.25 1.25 -18.20
N GLN A 286 7.68 2.30 -17.58
CA GLN A 286 6.38 2.25 -16.90
C GLN A 286 6.28 1.06 -15.92
N SER A 287 7.34 0.84 -15.15
CA SER A 287 7.44 -0.27 -14.21
C SER A 287 8.05 0.18 -12.88
N ALA A 288 8.12 -0.76 -11.94
CA ALA A 288 8.70 -0.52 -10.63
C ALA A 288 9.73 -1.59 -10.28
N ALA A 289 10.69 -1.20 -9.44
CA ALA A 289 11.47 -2.10 -8.63
C ALA A 289 11.07 -1.92 -7.16
N LEU A 290 11.15 -3.00 -6.39
CA LEU A 290 10.90 -2.99 -4.95
C LEU A 290 12.07 -3.73 -4.31
N LEU A 291 12.77 -3.06 -3.41
CA LEU A 291 13.98 -3.58 -2.80
C LEU A 291 13.79 -3.74 -1.30
N ARG A 292 14.28 -4.84 -0.74
CA ARG A 292 14.59 -4.94 0.69
C ARG A 292 16.05 -4.59 0.91
N ILE A 293 16.30 -3.65 1.82
CA ILE A 293 17.63 -3.20 2.20
C ILE A 293 17.87 -3.59 3.65
N THR A 294 18.81 -4.50 3.87
CA THR A 294 19.11 -5.08 5.20
C THR A 294 20.58 -4.83 5.52
N PRO A 295 20.93 -4.33 6.71
CA PRO A 295 22.33 -4.19 7.12
C PRO A 295 23.11 -5.50 6.99
N VAL A 296 24.36 -5.42 6.52
CA VAL A 296 25.29 -6.56 6.58
C VAL A 296 25.67 -6.77 8.05
N THR A 297 25.65 -8.02 8.49
CA THR A 297 26.06 -8.40 9.85
C THR A 297 27.05 -9.56 9.80
N CYS A 298 27.67 -9.84 10.94
CA CYS A 298 28.58 -10.98 11.11
C CYS A 298 27.83 -12.29 11.42
N GLU A 299 26.50 -12.26 11.33
CA GLU A 299 25.60 -13.37 11.64
C GLU A 299 24.78 -13.78 10.39
N PRO A 300 24.41 -15.07 10.25
CA PRO A 300 23.45 -15.48 9.24
C PRO A 300 22.18 -14.65 9.30
N THR A 301 21.79 -14.05 8.17
CA THR A 301 20.78 -13.00 8.13
C THR A 301 19.74 -13.29 7.05
N LEU A 302 18.45 -13.21 7.38
CA LEU A 302 17.38 -13.24 6.37
C LEU A 302 17.48 -11.99 5.48
N VAL A 303 17.69 -12.17 4.17
CA VAL A 303 17.84 -11.04 3.22
C VAL A 303 16.64 -10.87 2.30
N GLY A 304 15.76 -11.86 2.18
CA GLY A 304 14.59 -11.78 1.31
C GLY A 304 13.65 -12.97 1.43
N THR A 305 12.41 -12.78 0.97
CA THR A 305 11.39 -13.83 0.81
C THR A 305 10.65 -13.62 -0.50
N ASP A 306 9.95 -14.65 -0.98
CA ASP A 306 9.04 -14.53 -2.12
C ASP A 306 7.59 -14.73 -1.70
N ILE A 307 7.29 -14.57 -0.41
CA ILE A 307 5.98 -14.83 0.20
C ILE A 307 5.11 -13.57 0.17
N HIS A 308 5.61 -12.46 0.70
CA HIS A 308 4.91 -11.18 0.70
C HIS A 308 5.84 -10.00 0.41
N TRP A 309 5.32 -8.94 -0.20
CA TRP A 309 6.12 -7.77 -0.63
C TRP A 309 6.86 -7.06 0.49
N ALA A 310 6.36 -7.16 1.73
CA ALA A 310 6.98 -6.55 2.90
C ALA A 310 8.11 -7.38 3.53
N GLN A 311 8.44 -8.53 2.92
CA GLN A 311 9.68 -9.29 3.15
C GLN A 311 9.93 -9.63 4.62
N GLY A 312 9.03 -10.32 5.27
CA GLY A 312 9.16 -10.77 6.67
C GLY A 312 8.25 -10.03 7.66
N TRP A 313 7.58 -8.96 7.24
CA TRP A 313 6.68 -8.20 8.11
C TRP A 313 5.43 -8.98 8.55
N TYR A 314 4.85 -9.74 7.61
CA TYR A 314 3.71 -10.62 7.85
C TYR A 314 4.14 -12.04 8.08
N GLU A 315 5.27 -12.43 7.52
CA GLU A 315 5.67 -13.82 7.51
C GLU A 315 6.18 -14.26 8.88
N PHE A 316 6.88 -13.38 9.60
CA PHE A 316 7.57 -13.77 10.81
C PHE A 316 7.16 -12.91 11.99
N GLU A 317 6.85 -13.57 13.11
CA GLU A 317 6.80 -12.91 14.41
C GLU A 317 8.21 -12.47 14.82
N SER A 318 9.19 -13.34 14.59
CA SER A 318 10.59 -13.00 14.81
C SER A 318 11.54 -13.84 13.96
N VAL A 319 12.69 -13.23 13.66
CA VAL A 319 13.87 -13.87 13.09
C VAL A 319 15.04 -13.61 14.04
N SER A 320 15.69 -14.66 14.50
CA SER A 320 16.79 -14.53 15.46
C SER A 320 17.88 -15.57 15.26
N PHE A 321 19.12 -15.13 15.30
CA PHE A 321 20.29 -15.98 15.33
C PHE A 321 20.86 -16.09 16.75
N ASP A 322 21.27 -17.29 17.14
CA ASP A 322 22.03 -17.54 18.37
C ASP A 322 23.44 -17.99 18.00
N ALA A 323 24.42 -17.13 18.25
CA ALA A 323 25.83 -17.38 17.93
C ALA A 323 26.50 -18.47 18.80
N LEU A 324 25.90 -18.87 19.93
CA LEU A 324 26.44 -19.96 20.76
C LEU A 324 26.06 -21.31 20.19
N THR A 325 24.81 -21.46 19.77
CA THR A 325 24.28 -22.72 19.21
C THR A 325 24.39 -22.78 17.69
N GLY A 326 24.64 -21.64 17.03
CA GLY A 326 24.64 -21.51 15.58
C GLY A 326 23.25 -21.63 14.95
N ALA A 327 22.17 -21.50 15.73
CA ALA A 327 20.81 -21.67 15.24
C ALA A 327 20.20 -20.35 14.75
N LEU A 328 19.76 -20.29 13.49
CA LEU A 328 18.88 -19.25 12.98
C LEU A 328 17.43 -19.76 13.03
N SER A 329 16.60 -19.12 13.85
CA SER A 329 15.18 -19.46 13.99
C SER A 329 14.31 -18.45 13.23
N LEU A 330 13.47 -18.97 12.34
CA LEU A 330 12.40 -18.25 11.66
C LEU A 330 11.08 -18.68 12.30
N LEU A 331 10.53 -17.84 13.19
CA LEU A 331 9.24 -18.09 13.84
C LEU A 331 8.12 -17.45 13.02
N PRO A 332 7.22 -18.25 12.41
CA PRO A 332 6.17 -17.72 11.57
C PRO A 332 5.15 -16.93 12.39
N ALA A 333 4.56 -15.91 11.78
CA ALA A 333 3.38 -15.25 12.34
C ALA A 333 2.17 -16.21 12.32
N VAL A 334 1.14 -15.88 13.13
CA VAL A 334 -0.06 -16.72 13.30
C VAL A 334 -0.76 -17.05 11.98
N THR A 335 -0.67 -16.16 10.98
CA THR A 335 -1.28 -16.37 9.67
C THR A 335 -0.33 -15.88 8.58
N MET A 336 0.46 -16.79 8.03
CA MET A 336 1.23 -16.56 6.81
C MET A 336 0.28 -16.36 5.62
N PRO A 337 0.54 -15.37 4.74
CA PRO A 337 -0.33 -15.16 3.58
C PRO A 337 -0.24 -16.33 2.58
N ARG A 338 0.93 -16.98 2.48
CA ARG A 338 1.16 -18.18 1.66
C ARG A 338 2.50 -18.86 1.98
N SER A 339 2.68 -20.06 1.42
CA SER A 339 3.99 -20.72 1.37
C SER A 339 4.93 -20.03 0.37
N GLY A 340 6.23 -20.26 0.52
CA GLY A 340 7.25 -19.75 -0.40
C GLY A 340 8.67 -20.05 0.07
N ARG A 341 9.62 -19.21 -0.31
CA ARG A 341 11.04 -19.34 -0.03
C ARG A 341 11.58 -18.17 0.78
N ALA A 342 12.59 -18.46 1.58
CA ALA A 342 13.40 -17.48 2.30
C ALA A 342 14.87 -17.61 1.88
N TRP A 343 15.53 -16.47 1.70
CA TRP A 343 16.95 -16.38 1.36
C TRP A 343 17.73 -15.87 2.56
N ILE A 344 18.70 -16.65 3.00
CA ILE A 344 19.54 -16.36 4.17
C ILE A 344 20.97 -16.15 3.68
N TRP A 345 21.54 -14.99 3.98
CA TRP A 345 22.96 -14.73 3.77
C TRP A 345 23.81 -15.39 4.85
N VAL A 346 24.94 -15.98 4.46
CA VAL A 346 25.90 -16.64 5.33
C VAL A 346 27.24 -15.90 5.29
N PRO A 347 27.62 -15.16 6.34
CA PRO A 347 28.93 -14.50 6.44
C PRO A 347 30.08 -15.51 6.47
N ASP A 348 31.30 -15.08 6.13
CA ASP A 348 32.50 -15.95 6.06
C ASP A 348 32.85 -16.66 7.38
N ALA A 349 32.45 -16.07 8.50
CA ALA A 349 32.63 -16.66 9.82
C ALA A 349 31.79 -17.92 10.05
N TRP A 350 30.81 -18.19 9.19
CA TRP A 350 29.83 -19.25 9.32
C TRP A 350 29.77 -20.12 8.08
N MET A 351 29.35 -21.36 8.26
CA MET A 351 28.97 -22.27 7.18
C MET A 351 27.78 -23.11 7.61
N LEU A 352 26.99 -23.57 6.65
CA LEU A 352 25.84 -24.43 6.94
C LEU A 352 26.33 -25.73 7.61
N ALA A 353 25.71 -26.11 8.73
CA ALA A 353 26.12 -27.28 9.51
C ALA A 353 25.56 -28.59 8.95
N ASP A 354 24.46 -28.53 8.20
CA ASP A 354 23.82 -29.67 7.56
C ASP A 354 23.81 -29.55 6.03
N GLY A 355 23.68 -30.67 5.33
CA GLY A 355 23.54 -30.70 3.87
C GLY A 355 22.08 -30.71 3.40
N SER A 356 21.12 -30.44 4.30
CA SER A 356 19.68 -30.55 4.01
C SER A 356 19.19 -29.40 3.13
N VAL A 357 19.93 -28.30 3.11
CA VAL A 357 19.65 -27.09 2.32
C VAL A 357 20.86 -26.76 1.44
N THR A 358 20.61 -26.24 0.24
CA THR A 358 21.68 -25.81 -0.65
C THR A 358 22.17 -24.41 -0.29
N CYS A 359 23.48 -24.21 -0.32
CA CYS A 359 24.13 -22.91 -0.19
C CYS A 359 24.86 -22.58 -1.50
N GLU A 360 24.38 -21.58 -2.23
CA GLU A 360 25.01 -21.10 -3.46
C GLU A 360 25.41 -19.64 -3.27
N HIS A 361 26.68 -19.32 -3.55
CA HIS A 361 27.20 -17.94 -3.42
C HIS A 361 26.89 -17.28 -2.07
N LYS A 362 27.01 -18.05 -0.97
CA LYS A 362 26.69 -17.62 0.42
C LYS A 362 25.21 -17.37 0.70
N LEU A 363 24.30 -17.75 -0.19
CA LEU A 363 22.86 -17.71 0.04
C LEU A 363 22.33 -19.13 0.25
N VAL A 364 21.69 -19.32 1.40
CA VAL A 364 20.92 -20.53 1.72
C VAL A 364 19.45 -20.26 1.40
N VAL A 365 18.81 -21.17 0.68
CA VAL A 365 17.40 -21.05 0.28
C VAL A 365 16.55 -22.07 1.01
N VAL A 366 15.63 -21.60 1.85
CA VAL A 366 14.75 -22.45 2.66
C VAL A 366 13.33 -22.39 2.10
N ASN A 367 12.71 -23.55 1.87
CA ASN A 367 11.29 -23.64 1.55
C ASN A 367 10.48 -23.58 2.85
N LEU A 368 9.47 -22.73 2.90
CA LEU A 368 8.63 -22.48 4.06
C LEU A 368 7.17 -22.78 3.71
N GLY A 369 6.53 -23.68 4.46
CA GLY A 369 5.08 -23.83 4.50
C GLY A 369 4.42 -22.75 5.36
N ALA A 370 3.10 -22.64 5.25
CA ALA A 370 2.31 -21.58 5.89
C ALA A 370 2.30 -21.62 7.44
N SER A 371 2.82 -22.66 8.07
CA SER A 371 2.90 -22.77 9.55
C SER A 371 4.24 -23.35 10.03
N ASP A 372 5.25 -23.38 9.16
CA ASP A 372 6.50 -24.06 9.47
C ASP A 372 7.40 -23.16 10.31
N VAL A 373 7.76 -23.64 11.50
CA VAL A 373 8.94 -23.15 12.20
C VAL A 373 10.16 -23.72 11.49
N ALA A 374 11.01 -22.84 10.98
CA ALA A 374 12.28 -23.26 10.37
C ALA A 374 13.45 -22.88 11.29
N VAL A 375 14.26 -23.88 11.63
CA VAL A 375 15.52 -23.69 12.35
C VAL A 375 16.65 -24.18 11.45
N ILE A 376 17.57 -23.28 11.12
CA ILE A 376 18.72 -23.58 10.27
C ILE A 376 19.98 -23.52 11.14
N HIS A 377 20.78 -24.58 11.10
CA HIS A 377 21.99 -24.67 11.91
C HIS A 377 23.23 -24.31 11.09
N PHE A 378 24.05 -23.43 11.66
CA PHE A 378 25.32 -22.98 11.14
C PHE A 378 26.42 -23.36 12.13
N MET A 379 27.62 -23.60 11.62
CA MET A 379 28.82 -23.82 12.40
C MET A 379 29.90 -22.82 12.01
N ARG A 380 30.87 -22.57 12.90
CA ARG A 380 31.98 -21.67 12.61
C ARG A 380 32.81 -22.21 11.45
N SER A 381 33.15 -21.33 10.51
CA SER A 381 34.05 -21.66 9.41
C SER A 381 35.44 -21.99 9.96
N PRO A 382 36.11 -23.07 9.50
CA PRO A 382 37.47 -23.42 9.94
C PRO A 382 38.48 -22.28 9.74
N HIS A 383 38.26 -21.45 8.72
CA HIS A 383 39.13 -20.30 8.40
C HIS A 383 38.94 -19.11 9.33
N SER A 384 37.79 -19.01 10.02
CA SER A 384 37.49 -17.92 10.96
C SER A 384 38.09 -18.11 12.36
N GLN A 385 38.58 -19.31 12.67
CA GLN A 385 39.26 -19.59 13.95
C GLN A 385 40.69 -19.04 14.00
N LEU A 386 41.21 -18.50 12.90
CA LEU A 386 42.58 -18.00 12.77
C LEU A 386 42.69 -16.46 12.83
N SER A 387 41.59 -15.72 12.92
CA SER A 387 41.58 -14.25 13.09
C SER A 387 40.93 -13.88 14.42
N GLU A 388 41.64 -13.13 15.27
CA GLU A 388 41.16 -12.69 16.58
C GLU A 388 40.04 -11.64 16.52
N GLU A 389 39.73 -11.11 15.33
CA GLU A 389 38.56 -10.25 15.10
C GLU A 389 37.60 -10.92 14.10
N PRO A 390 36.28 -10.94 14.37
CA PRO A 390 35.31 -11.35 13.37
C PRO A 390 35.26 -10.27 12.28
N ALA A 391 35.91 -10.54 11.15
CA ALA A 391 35.76 -9.70 9.96
C ALA A 391 34.31 -9.81 9.45
N CYS A 392 33.51 -8.79 9.78
CA CYS A 392 32.56 -8.22 8.84
C CYS A 392 33.37 -7.36 7.84
#